data_AF-F2J218-F1
#
_entry.id   AF-F2J218-F1
#
_cell.length_a   1.000
_cell.length_b   1.000
_cell.length_c   1.000
_cell.angle_alpha   90.00
_cell.angle_beta   90.00
_cell.angle_gamma   90.00
#
_symmetry.space_group_name_H-M   'P 1'
#
loop_
_entity.id
_entity.type
_entity.pdbx_description
1 polymer ?
#
loop_
_entity_poly.entity_id
_entity_poly.type
_entity_poly.pdbx_seq_one_letter_code
_entity_poly.pdbx_strand_id
1 'polypeptide(L)'
;MTETKTVAETTPDTEISVEQVFGFKTDLKVPAYSTPSEHVPDLDPDYLFDRVTTLAILAGFAKNRRVMVTGYHGTGKSTHIEQVAARLNWPCIRVNLDSHISRIDLIGKDAIVIRDGQQVTEFKDGILPWAYQHNVALVFDEYDAGRPDVMFVIQRVLESSGRLTLLDQSRVIRPHPYFRLFATANTIGLGDTSGLYHGTQQINQAQMDRWSIVTTLNYLPHDNEVEIVLAKAKHFQGAEGRATVSKMVRLADMTRNAFINGDLSTVMSPRTVITWAENAEIFGDVGFAFRLTFLNKCDDTEQGLVSEFYQRCFGEDLPESVVNVVMS
;
A
#
# COMPACT_ATOMS: atom_id res chain seq x y z
N MET A 1 5.65 -35.99 8.42
CA MET A 1 5.12 -35.75 7.07
C MET A 1 3.80 -35.00 7.22
N THR A 2 3.86 -33.69 7.39
CA THR A 2 2.73 -32.81 7.04
C THR A 2 2.89 -32.58 5.55
N GLU A 3 2.10 -33.31 4.75
CA GLU A 3 1.92 -32.96 3.35
C GLU A 3 1.38 -31.53 3.32
N THR A 4 2.25 -30.57 3.02
CA THR A 4 1.85 -29.27 2.53
C THR A 4 0.99 -29.60 1.31
N LYS A 5 -0.33 -29.51 1.45
CA LYS A 5 -1.25 -29.66 0.34
C LYS A 5 -0.72 -28.73 -0.75
N THR A 6 -0.18 -29.32 -1.81
CA THR A 6 0.13 -28.62 -3.05
C THR A 6 -1.13 -27.86 -3.35
N VAL A 7 -1.09 -26.53 -3.25
CA VAL A 7 -2.21 -25.69 -3.68
C VAL A 7 -2.49 -26.18 -5.08
N ALA A 8 -3.63 -26.85 -5.27
CA ALA A 8 -3.99 -27.37 -6.58
C ALA A 8 -3.83 -26.19 -7.54
N GLU A 9 -3.18 -26.41 -8.68
CA GLU A 9 -2.93 -25.39 -9.70
C GLU A 9 -4.28 -24.93 -10.26
N THR A 10 -5.02 -24.15 -9.47
CA THR A 10 -6.37 -23.73 -9.77
C THR A 10 -6.27 -22.59 -10.74
N THR A 11 -6.85 -22.77 -11.91
CA THR A 11 -7.13 -21.67 -12.82
C THR A 11 -8.34 -20.88 -12.29
N PRO A 12 -8.41 -19.56 -12.51
CA PRO A 12 -9.62 -18.80 -12.27
C PRO A 12 -10.83 -19.50 -12.90
N ASP A 13 -11.88 -19.70 -12.13
CA ASP A 13 -13.08 -20.49 -12.48
C ASP A 13 -14.31 -19.60 -12.72
N THR A 14 -14.16 -18.29 -12.53
CA THR A 14 -15.22 -17.31 -12.77
C THR A 14 -14.67 -16.01 -13.34
N GLU A 15 -15.57 -15.12 -13.77
CA GLU A 15 -15.27 -13.75 -14.17
C GLU A 15 -16.17 -12.80 -13.36
N ILE A 16 -15.64 -11.65 -12.96
CA ILE A 16 -16.45 -10.63 -12.28
C ILE A 16 -16.82 -9.48 -13.21
N SER A 17 -18.00 -8.90 -12.96
CA SER A 17 -18.40 -7.62 -13.55
C SER A 17 -17.81 -6.47 -12.74
N VAL A 18 -16.97 -5.66 -13.38
CA VAL A 18 -16.34 -4.50 -12.72
C VAL A 18 -17.39 -3.46 -12.28
N GLU A 19 -18.47 -3.30 -13.04
CA GLU A 19 -19.56 -2.39 -12.67
C GLU A 19 -20.29 -2.87 -11.42
N GLN A 20 -20.55 -4.18 -11.30
CA GLN A 20 -21.25 -4.73 -10.12
C GLN A 20 -20.36 -4.74 -8.88
N VAL A 21 -19.07 -5.05 -9.03
CA VAL A 21 -18.16 -5.24 -7.88
C VAL A 21 -17.52 -3.93 -7.42
N PHE A 22 -17.19 -3.02 -8.35
CA PHE A 22 -16.48 -1.78 -8.04
C PHE A 22 -17.27 -0.51 -8.39
N GLY A 23 -18.46 -0.63 -9.00
CA GLY A 23 -19.28 0.54 -9.36
C GLY A 23 -18.80 1.30 -10.60
N PHE A 24 -17.85 0.78 -11.37
CA PHE A 24 -17.29 1.46 -12.54
C PHE A 24 -17.72 0.80 -13.85
N LYS A 25 -18.29 1.59 -14.76
CA LYS A 25 -18.54 1.15 -16.13
C LYS A 25 -17.24 0.90 -16.89
N THR A 26 -17.08 -0.31 -17.42
CA THR A 26 -15.98 -0.74 -18.29
C THR A 26 -16.33 -2.05 -18.99
N ASP A 27 -15.76 -2.27 -20.18
CA ASP A 27 -15.86 -3.52 -20.92
C ASP A 27 -14.83 -4.57 -20.47
N LEU A 28 -14.00 -4.23 -19.47
CA LEU A 28 -12.95 -5.11 -18.96
C LEU A 28 -13.57 -6.31 -18.25
N LYS A 29 -13.37 -7.50 -18.81
CA LYS A 29 -13.62 -8.78 -18.13
C LYS A 29 -12.43 -9.19 -17.30
N VAL A 30 -12.64 -9.49 -16.03
CA VAL A 30 -11.57 -9.80 -15.08
C VAL A 30 -11.79 -11.21 -14.53
N PRO A 31 -10.84 -12.13 -14.75
CA PRO A 31 -10.89 -13.46 -14.16
C PRO A 31 -10.75 -13.39 -12.65
N ALA A 32 -11.43 -14.28 -11.95
CA ALA A 32 -11.47 -14.36 -10.50
C ALA A 32 -11.66 -15.82 -10.03
N TYR A 33 -11.60 -16.03 -8.72
CA TYR A 33 -11.88 -17.32 -8.10
C TYR A 33 -13.23 -17.28 -7.38
N SER A 34 -14.00 -18.36 -7.46
CA SER A 34 -15.29 -18.48 -6.79
C SER A 34 -15.16 -18.59 -5.26
N THR A 35 -14.06 -19.20 -4.79
CA THR A 35 -13.78 -19.40 -3.36
C THR A 35 -12.44 -18.78 -2.97
N PRO A 36 -12.35 -18.08 -1.83
CA PRO A 36 -11.08 -17.58 -1.32
C PRO A 36 -10.19 -18.72 -0.81
N SER A 37 -8.89 -18.50 -0.85
CA SER A 37 -7.87 -19.34 -0.21
C SER A 37 -7.24 -18.63 0.98
N GLU A 38 -6.38 -19.31 1.74
CA GLU A 38 -5.67 -18.75 2.91
C GLU A 38 -4.85 -17.49 2.59
N HIS A 39 -4.38 -17.34 1.36
CA HIS A 39 -3.58 -16.18 0.95
C HIS A 39 -4.41 -15.05 0.33
N VAL A 40 -5.74 -15.14 0.31
CA VAL A 40 -6.59 -14.03 -0.12
C VAL A 40 -6.66 -13.00 1.01
N PRO A 41 -6.40 -11.71 0.75
CA PRO A 41 -6.49 -10.67 1.78
C PRO A 41 -7.90 -10.53 2.36
N ASP A 42 -7.97 -10.04 3.60
CA ASP A 42 -9.25 -9.75 4.24
C ASP A 42 -10.05 -8.70 3.46
N LEU A 43 -11.35 -8.98 3.30
CA LEU A 43 -12.28 -8.12 2.59
C LEU A 43 -12.78 -7.01 3.52
N ASP A 44 -12.54 -5.75 3.14
CA ASP A 44 -13.12 -4.58 3.78
C ASP A 44 -14.34 -4.11 2.98
N PRO A 45 -15.59 -4.33 3.44
CA PRO A 45 -16.79 -4.00 2.66
C PRO A 45 -16.96 -2.49 2.45
N ASP A 46 -16.38 -1.67 3.33
CA ASP A 46 -16.53 -0.22 3.33
C ASP A 46 -15.42 0.48 2.52
N TYR A 47 -14.56 -0.27 1.83
CA TYR A 47 -13.44 0.29 1.07
C TYR A 47 -13.90 1.11 -0.14
N LEU A 48 -13.47 2.37 -0.20
CA LEU A 48 -13.74 3.27 -1.33
C LEU A 48 -12.66 3.14 -2.40
N PHE A 49 -13.07 2.72 -3.60
CA PHE A 49 -12.16 2.55 -4.74
C PHE A 49 -11.98 3.87 -5.53
N ASP A 50 -10.73 4.23 -5.77
CA ASP A 50 -10.35 5.18 -6.83
C ASP A 50 -10.43 4.50 -8.20
N ARG A 51 -11.20 5.09 -9.12
CA ARG A 51 -11.51 4.50 -10.42
C ARG A 51 -10.26 4.25 -11.26
N VAL A 52 -9.36 5.23 -11.35
CA VAL A 52 -8.19 5.16 -12.24
C VAL A 52 -7.22 4.07 -11.76
N THR A 53 -6.91 4.09 -10.47
CA THR A 53 -6.03 3.11 -9.82
C THR A 53 -6.63 1.71 -9.90
N THR A 54 -7.94 1.57 -9.66
CA THR A 54 -8.63 0.28 -9.74
C THR A 54 -8.56 -0.30 -11.15
N LEU A 55 -8.86 0.48 -12.19
CA LEU A 55 -8.79 0.00 -13.58
C LEU A 55 -7.38 -0.41 -13.99
N ALA A 56 -6.34 0.31 -13.52
CA ALA A 56 -4.95 -0.07 -13.73
C ALA A 56 -4.61 -1.43 -13.08
N ILE A 57 -5.02 -1.63 -11.82
CA ILE A 57 -4.79 -2.90 -11.10
C ILE A 57 -5.55 -4.05 -11.74
N LEU A 58 -6.82 -3.83 -12.14
CA LEU A 58 -7.63 -4.83 -12.83
C LEU A 58 -7.03 -5.21 -14.20
N ALA A 59 -6.42 -4.28 -14.93
CA ALA A 59 -5.66 -4.60 -16.13
C ALA A 59 -4.45 -5.50 -15.82
N GLY A 60 -3.82 -5.31 -14.66
CA GLY A 60 -2.82 -6.23 -14.10
C GLY A 60 -3.37 -7.64 -13.95
N PHE A 61 -4.47 -7.82 -13.21
CA PHE A 61 -5.10 -9.13 -13.01
C PHE A 61 -5.62 -9.78 -14.30
N ALA A 62 -6.27 -9.02 -15.18
CA ALA A 62 -6.89 -9.54 -16.39
C ALA A 62 -5.88 -9.89 -17.50
N LYS A 63 -4.79 -9.11 -17.62
CA LYS A 63 -3.86 -9.20 -18.77
C LYS A 63 -2.41 -9.40 -18.37
N ASN A 64 -2.14 -9.71 -17.10
CA ASN A 64 -0.79 -9.86 -16.54
C ASN A 64 0.12 -8.65 -16.85
N ARG A 65 -0.46 -7.43 -16.81
CA ARG A 65 0.33 -6.21 -16.89
C ARG A 65 1.08 -6.00 -15.59
N ARG A 66 2.33 -5.55 -15.66
CA ARG A 66 3.12 -5.17 -14.48
C ARG A 66 2.65 -3.78 -14.06
N VAL A 67 2.10 -3.65 -12.86
CA VAL A 67 1.46 -2.39 -12.42
C VAL A 67 2.20 -1.84 -11.20
N MET A 68 2.65 -0.59 -11.29
CA MET A 68 3.18 0.16 -10.16
C MET A 68 2.16 1.23 -9.73
N VAL A 69 1.87 1.28 -8.42
CA VAL A 69 1.05 2.32 -7.80
C VAL A 69 1.96 3.26 -7.04
N THR A 70 2.05 4.51 -7.48
CA THR A 70 2.85 5.56 -6.83
C THR A 70 1.95 6.52 -6.05
N GLY A 71 2.52 7.29 -5.12
CA GLY A 71 1.81 8.36 -4.43
C GLY A 71 2.27 8.55 -2.99
N TYR A 72 1.73 9.56 -2.32
CA TYR A 72 2.14 9.90 -0.96
C TYR A 72 1.94 8.75 0.06
N HIS A 73 2.65 8.81 1.19
CA HIS A 73 2.44 7.82 2.25
C HIS A 73 1.02 7.90 2.83
N GLY A 74 0.54 6.76 3.33
CA GLY A 74 -0.76 6.69 4.00
C GLY A 74 -1.99 6.92 3.12
N THR A 75 -1.85 6.97 1.79
CA THR A 75 -2.98 7.05 0.84
C THR A 75 -3.62 5.69 0.51
N GLY A 76 -3.09 4.59 1.06
CA GLY A 76 -3.67 3.26 0.92
C GLY A 76 -3.22 2.46 -0.30
N LYS A 77 -2.09 2.80 -0.95
CA LYS A 77 -1.58 2.13 -2.18
C LYS A 77 -1.59 0.59 -2.11
N SER A 78 -0.97 0.03 -1.07
CA SER A 78 -0.81 -1.42 -0.89
C SER A 78 -2.17 -2.06 -0.56
N THR A 79 -2.92 -1.45 0.35
CA THR A 79 -4.29 -1.85 0.70
C THR A 79 -5.21 -1.82 -0.52
N HIS A 80 -5.02 -0.89 -1.45
CA HIS A 80 -5.82 -0.81 -2.67
C HIS A 80 -5.64 -2.05 -3.56
N ILE A 81 -4.39 -2.50 -3.72
CA ILE A 81 -4.10 -3.74 -4.47
C ILE A 81 -4.70 -4.94 -3.73
N GLU A 82 -4.53 -5.01 -2.42
CA GLU A 82 -5.08 -6.09 -1.58
C GLU A 82 -6.60 -6.15 -1.64
N GLN A 83 -7.29 -5.00 -1.59
CA GLN A 83 -8.74 -4.97 -1.66
C GLN A 83 -9.24 -5.35 -3.06
N VAL A 84 -8.56 -4.93 -4.14
CA VAL A 84 -8.88 -5.47 -5.48
C VAL A 84 -8.69 -6.98 -5.53
N ALA A 85 -7.59 -7.51 -4.98
CA ALA A 85 -7.34 -8.95 -4.91
C ALA A 85 -8.40 -9.70 -4.10
N ALA A 86 -8.83 -9.14 -2.96
CA ALA A 86 -9.89 -9.69 -2.11
C ALA A 86 -11.22 -9.80 -2.86
N ARG A 87 -11.60 -8.78 -3.66
CA ARG A 87 -12.81 -8.83 -4.51
C ARG A 87 -12.73 -9.90 -5.61
N LEU A 88 -11.53 -10.24 -6.04
CA LEU A 88 -11.26 -11.27 -7.05
C LEU A 88 -11.05 -12.66 -6.44
N ASN A 89 -11.05 -12.78 -5.11
CA ASN A 89 -10.55 -13.95 -4.37
C ASN A 89 -9.17 -14.42 -4.86
N TRP A 90 -8.34 -13.48 -5.32
CA TRP A 90 -7.02 -13.80 -5.86
C TRP A 90 -6.00 -13.87 -4.72
N PRO A 91 -5.26 -14.97 -4.54
CA PRO A 91 -4.20 -15.06 -3.55
C PRO A 91 -3.21 -13.90 -3.70
N CYS A 92 -2.89 -13.16 -2.65
CA CYS A 92 -2.05 -11.98 -2.71
C CYS A 92 -1.01 -11.99 -1.61
N ILE A 93 0.26 -11.88 -1.99
CA ILE A 93 1.39 -11.85 -1.06
C ILE A 93 2.07 -10.50 -1.19
N ARG A 94 2.19 -9.80 -0.07
CA ARG A 94 2.92 -8.54 0.04
C ARG A 94 4.30 -8.78 0.65
N VAL A 95 5.33 -8.24 0.00
CA VAL A 95 6.72 -8.25 0.47
C VAL A 95 7.18 -6.81 0.54
N ASN A 96 7.51 -6.32 1.75
CA ASN A 96 8.10 -5.00 1.90
C ASN A 96 9.58 -5.05 1.50
N LEU A 97 10.03 -4.16 0.61
CA LEU A 97 11.42 -4.07 0.15
C LEU A 97 12.30 -3.17 1.00
N ASP A 98 11.94 -2.95 2.26
CA ASP A 98 12.76 -2.26 3.25
C ASP A 98 14.19 -2.84 3.38
N SER A 99 15.04 -2.15 4.15
CA SER A 99 16.47 -2.48 4.28
C SER A 99 16.78 -3.90 4.81
N HIS A 100 15.80 -4.62 5.35
CA HIS A 100 15.98 -5.96 5.93
C HIS A 100 15.85 -7.08 4.91
N ILE A 101 15.11 -6.88 3.81
CA ILE A 101 14.99 -7.93 2.78
C ILE A 101 16.32 -8.07 2.03
N SER A 102 16.86 -9.29 2.07
CA SER A 102 18.07 -9.63 1.34
C SER A 102 17.75 -10.37 0.05
N ARG A 103 18.73 -10.44 -0.85
CA ARG A 103 18.69 -11.30 -2.04
C ARG A 103 18.37 -12.76 -1.68
N ILE A 104 18.86 -13.23 -0.53
CA ILE A 104 18.66 -14.60 -0.05
C ILE A 104 17.19 -14.84 0.34
N ASP A 105 16.52 -13.87 0.96
CA ASP A 105 15.10 -14.02 1.31
C ASP A 105 14.22 -14.03 0.05
N LEU A 106 14.63 -13.26 -0.97
CA LEU A 106 13.92 -13.18 -2.23
C LEU A 106 14.11 -14.43 -3.11
N ILE A 107 15.34 -14.91 -3.28
CA ILE A 107 15.67 -16.04 -4.16
C ILE A 107 15.66 -17.39 -3.43
N GLY A 108 16.16 -17.44 -2.20
CA GLY A 108 16.32 -18.67 -1.44
C GLY A 108 17.76 -18.93 -1.03
N LYS A 109 17.93 -20.02 -0.28
CA LYS A 109 19.22 -20.50 0.23
C LYS A 109 19.22 -22.01 0.37
N ASP A 110 20.41 -22.56 0.40
CA ASP A 110 20.63 -23.93 0.89
C ASP A 110 20.28 -24.02 2.37
N ALA A 111 19.47 -25.01 2.72
CA ALA A 111 19.07 -25.32 4.08
C ALA A 111 19.36 -26.78 4.39
N ILE A 112 19.86 -27.05 5.59
CA ILE A 112 20.02 -28.41 6.08
C ILE A 112 18.66 -28.88 6.58
N VAL A 113 18.14 -29.94 5.95
CA VAL A 113 16.90 -30.60 6.34
C VAL A 113 17.20 -32.04 6.74
N ILE A 114 16.41 -32.58 7.67
CA ILE A 114 16.53 -33.99 8.06
C ILE A 114 15.56 -34.79 7.20
N ARG A 115 16.09 -35.67 6.35
CA ARG A 115 15.32 -36.64 5.57
C ARG A 115 15.78 -38.03 5.96
N ASP A 116 14.83 -38.88 6.38
CA ASP A 116 15.09 -40.26 6.82
C ASP A 116 16.20 -40.38 7.89
N GLY A 117 16.26 -39.41 8.81
CA GLY A 117 17.25 -39.37 9.89
C GLY A 117 18.65 -38.88 9.47
N GLN A 118 18.86 -38.51 8.20
CA GLN A 118 20.12 -37.98 7.68
C GLN A 118 20.04 -36.48 7.43
N GLN A 119 21.13 -35.76 7.68
CA GLN A 119 21.27 -34.34 7.31
C GLN A 119 21.54 -34.24 5.82
N VAL A 120 20.61 -33.65 5.07
CA VAL A 120 20.73 -33.41 3.64
C VAL A 120 20.63 -31.91 3.39
N THR A 121 21.49 -31.39 2.53
CA THR A 121 21.40 -30.01 2.06
C THR A 121 20.40 -29.94 0.91
N GLU A 122 19.31 -29.22 1.11
CA GLU A 122 18.30 -28.96 0.07
C GLU A 122 18.17 -27.45 -0.14
N PHE A 123 18.05 -27.02 -1.39
CA PHE A 123 17.76 -25.61 -1.66
C PHE A 123 16.31 -25.31 -1.32
N LYS A 124 16.09 -24.32 -0.45
CA LYS A 124 14.77 -23.82 -0.14
C LYS A 124 14.53 -22.53 -0.92
N ASP A 125 13.51 -22.57 -1.79
CA ASP A 125 13.08 -21.41 -2.56
C ASP A 125 12.67 -20.25 -1.65
N GLY A 126 13.15 -19.07 -2.02
CA GLY A 126 12.68 -17.80 -1.45
C GLY A 126 11.32 -17.43 -2.00
N ILE A 127 10.83 -16.27 -1.57
CA ILE A 127 9.44 -15.87 -1.88
C ILE A 127 9.21 -15.64 -3.38
N LEU A 128 10.22 -15.18 -4.12
CA LEU A 128 10.06 -14.85 -5.53
C LEU A 128 9.96 -16.11 -6.40
N PRO A 129 10.90 -17.08 -6.38
CA PRO A 129 10.75 -18.32 -7.13
C PRO A 129 9.45 -19.05 -6.80
N TRP A 130 9.11 -19.13 -5.51
CA TRP A 130 7.85 -19.73 -5.08
C TRP A 130 6.66 -19.00 -5.70
N ALA A 131 6.51 -17.69 -5.47
CA ALA A 131 5.37 -16.93 -6.00
C ALA A 131 5.30 -16.98 -7.52
N TYR A 132 6.45 -16.96 -8.20
CA TYR A 132 6.53 -17.01 -9.65
C TYR A 132 5.93 -18.29 -10.24
N GLN A 133 5.94 -19.40 -9.49
CA GLN A 133 5.41 -20.69 -9.91
C GLN A 133 3.96 -20.94 -9.45
N HIS A 134 3.35 -20.00 -8.72
CA HIS A 134 1.99 -20.15 -8.18
C HIS A 134 1.03 -19.11 -8.77
N ASN A 135 -0.28 -19.37 -8.65
CA ASN A 135 -1.37 -18.52 -9.12
C ASN A 135 -1.65 -17.31 -8.20
N VAL A 136 -0.59 -16.63 -7.77
CA VAL A 136 -0.62 -15.56 -6.77
C VAL A 136 -0.31 -14.21 -7.38
N ALA A 137 -0.84 -13.15 -6.79
CA ALA A 137 -0.40 -11.77 -6.98
C ALA A 137 0.71 -11.45 -5.99
N LEU A 138 1.92 -11.20 -6.47
CA LEU A 138 3.02 -10.71 -5.66
C LEU A 138 3.03 -9.17 -5.70
N VAL A 139 3.06 -8.54 -4.52
CA VAL A 139 3.13 -7.09 -4.36
C VAL A 139 4.45 -6.75 -3.68
N PHE A 140 5.31 -6.03 -4.40
CA PHE A 140 6.49 -5.41 -3.80
C PHE A 140 6.11 -4.05 -3.21
N ASP A 141 6.03 -3.98 -1.89
CA ASP A 141 5.75 -2.74 -1.17
C ASP A 141 7.03 -1.93 -1.00
N GLU A 142 6.93 -0.60 -1.07
CA GLU A 142 8.07 0.32 -0.95
C GLU A 142 9.19 -0.01 -1.94
N TYR A 143 8.83 -0.21 -3.22
CA TYR A 143 9.76 -0.66 -4.26
C TYR A 143 10.97 0.25 -4.44
N ASP A 144 10.78 1.55 -4.25
CA ASP A 144 11.85 2.54 -4.27
C ASP A 144 12.80 2.46 -3.07
N ALA A 145 12.45 1.79 -1.96
CA ALA A 145 13.38 1.53 -0.85
C ALA A 145 14.28 0.30 -1.09
N GLY A 146 14.02 -0.46 -2.16
CA GLY A 146 14.71 -1.72 -2.45
C GLY A 146 16.22 -1.57 -2.67
N ARG A 147 16.98 -2.44 -2.00
CA ARG A 147 18.45 -2.51 -2.18
C ARG A 147 18.83 -2.85 -3.63
N PRO A 148 19.91 -2.28 -4.18
CA PRO A 148 20.30 -2.52 -5.58
C PRO A 148 20.41 -4.01 -5.95
N ASP A 149 21.01 -4.85 -5.09
CA ASP A 149 21.20 -6.28 -5.33
C ASP A 149 19.89 -7.09 -5.40
N VAL A 150 18.87 -6.65 -4.66
CA VAL A 150 17.50 -7.17 -4.69
C VAL A 150 16.79 -6.71 -5.97
N MET A 151 16.93 -5.42 -6.31
CA MET A 151 16.30 -4.83 -7.49
C MET A 151 16.78 -5.49 -8.79
N PHE A 152 18.06 -5.86 -8.89
CA PHE A 152 18.59 -6.62 -10.03
C PHE A 152 17.91 -7.97 -10.23
N VAL A 153 17.44 -8.61 -9.16
CA VAL A 153 16.67 -9.85 -9.26
C VAL A 153 15.29 -9.57 -9.83
N ILE A 154 14.59 -8.57 -9.30
CA ILE A 154 13.22 -8.23 -9.71
C ILE A 154 13.18 -7.82 -11.18
N GLN A 155 14.20 -7.10 -11.66
CA GLN A 155 14.34 -6.73 -13.07
C GLN A 155 14.18 -7.92 -14.03
N ARG A 156 14.75 -9.08 -13.71
CA ARG A 156 14.67 -10.29 -14.55
C ARG A 156 13.23 -10.81 -14.69
N VAL A 157 12.41 -10.60 -13.66
CA VAL A 157 11.00 -11.02 -13.63
C VAL A 157 10.09 -10.02 -14.36
N LEU A 158 10.52 -8.76 -14.45
CA LEU A 158 9.85 -7.73 -15.22
C LEU A 158 10.15 -7.81 -16.73
N GLU A 159 11.19 -8.54 -17.15
CA GLU A 159 11.50 -8.72 -18.58
C GLU A 159 10.39 -9.46 -19.35
N SER A 160 10.21 -9.10 -20.62
CA SER A 160 9.17 -9.64 -21.50
C SER A 160 9.28 -11.15 -21.75
N SER A 161 10.49 -11.72 -21.64
CA SER A 161 10.70 -13.16 -21.78
C SER A 161 10.19 -13.96 -20.57
N GLY A 162 10.03 -13.29 -19.43
CA GLY A 162 9.48 -13.86 -18.21
C GLY A 162 10.23 -15.09 -17.71
N ARG A 163 11.53 -15.27 -17.92
CA ARG A 163 12.25 -16.43 -17.36
C ARG A 163 13.13 -16.01 -16.19
N LEU A 164 12.94 -16.66 -15.04
CA LEU A 164 13.82 -16.48 -13.89
C LEU A 164 14.88 -17.58 -13.90
N THR A 165 16.10 -17.24 -14.29
CA THR A 165 17.25 -18.16 -14.26
C THR A 165 17.97 -18.06 -12.92
N LEU A 166 17.95 -19.16 -12.16
CA LEU A 166 18.73 -19.35 -10.94
C LEU A 166 20.04 -20.05 -11.30
N LEU A 167 21.11 -19.25 -11.44
CA LEU A 167 22.42 -19.74 -11.90
C LEU A 167 23.03 -20.76 -10.94
N ASP A 168 22.90 -20.54 -9.64
CA ASP A 168 23.49 -21.40 -8.60
C ASP A 168 22.88 -22.82 -8.63
N GLN A 169 21.67 -22.96 -9.15
CA GLN A 169 20.99 -24.25 -9.34
C GLN A 169 20.97 -24.74 -10.78
N SER A 170 21.50 -23.97 -11.73
CA SER A 170 21.30 -24.22 -13.17
C SER A 170 19.82 -24.43 -13.54
N ARG A 171 18.90 -23.73 -12.86
CA ARG A 171 17.45 -23.89 -12.98
C ARG A 171 16.83 -22.70 -13.71
N VAL A 172 15.91 -22.97 -14.65
CA VAL A 172 15.13 -21.93 -15.33
C VAL A 172 13.67 -22.09 -14.95
N ILE A 173 13.11 -21.04 -14.33
CA ILE A 173 11.74 -21.02 -13.85
C ILE A 173 10.88 -20.18 -14.80
N ARG A 174 9.69 -20.69 -15.11
CA ARG A 174 8.67 -20.00 -15.90
C ARG A 174 7.52 -19.55 -14.99
N PRO A 175 6.86 -18.42 -15.31
CA PRO A 175 5.77 -17.91 -14.52
C PRO A 175 4.59 -18.86 -14.66
N HIS A 176 3.88 -19.04 -13.55
CA HIS A 176 2.53 -19.55 -13.61
C HIS A 176 1.67 -18.61 -14.50
N PRO A 177 0.77 -19.12 -15.36
CA PRO A 177 -0.08 -18.29 -16.22
C PRO A 177 -0.92 -17.25 -15.46
N TYR A 178 -1.21 -17.56 -14.19
CA TYR A 178 -1.98 -16.72 -13.27
C TYR A 178 -1.11 -16.07 -12.17
N PHE A 179 0.21 -16.03 -12.34
CA PHE A 179 1.05 -15.14 -11.54
C PHE A 179 0.77 -13.69 -11.93
N ARG A 180 0.67 -12.80 -10.95
CA ARG A 180 0.54 -11.34 -11.16
C ARG A 180 1.59 -10.61 -10.34
N LEU A 181 2.02 -9.45 -10.84
CA LEU A 181 3.08 -8.68 -10.20
C LEU A 181 2.71 -7.21 -10.14
N PHE A 182 2.74 -6.70 -8.92
CA PHE A 182 2.45 -5.32 -8.57
C PHE A 182 3.60 -4.74 -7.74
N ALA A 183 3.69 -3.42 -7.72
CA ALA A 183 4.54 -2.69 -6.78
C ALA A 183 3.84 -1.44 -6.27
N THR A 184 4.23 -1.00 -5.08
CA THR A 184 3.96 0.36 -4.61
C THR A 184 5.27 1.13 -4.49
N ALA A 185 5.23 2.44 -4.68
CA ALA A 185 6.37 3.31 -4.42
C ALA A 185 5.87 4.65 -3.85
N ASN A 186 6.69 5.29 -3.03
CA ASN A 186 6.35 6.60 -2.45
C ASN A 186 6.77 7.74 -3.37
N THR A 187 7.86 7.55 -4.10
CA THR A 187 8.40 8.45 -5.10
C THR A 187 8.16 7.87 -6.49
N ILE A 188 8.05 8.68 -7.54
CA ILE A 188 7.97 8.18 -8.94
C ILE A 188 9.38 7.71 -9.40
N GLY A 189 10.13 7.05 -8.52
CA GLY A 189 11.51 6.66 -8.78
C GLY A 189 12.50 7.82 -8.85
N LEU A 190 12.12 9.02 -8.39
CA LEU A 190 13.01 10.18 -8.32
C LEU A 190 13.89 10.19 -7.06
N GLY A 191 13.67 9.23 -6.15
CA GLY A 191 14.26 9.27 -4.81
C GLY A 191 13.61 10.34 -3.94
N ASP A 192 14.19 10.57 -2.76
CA ASP A 192 13.66 11.51 -1.77
C ASP A 192 13.95 12.97 -2.13
N THR A 193 13.21 13.53 -3.08
CA THR A 193 13.31 14.95 -3.44
C THR A 193 12.72 15.88 -2.37
N SER A 194 11.97 15.32 -1.41
CA SER A 194 11.21 16.06 -0.41
C SER A 194 11.78 16.00 1.01
N GLY A 195 12.73 15.11 1.28
CA GLY A 195 13.17 14.76 2.64
C GLY A 195 12.21 13.86 3.43
N LEU A 196 10.99 13.60 2.93
CA LEU A 196 9.97 12.76 3.59
C LEU A 196 10.25 11.25 3.52
N TYR A 197 11.03 10.81 2.53
CA TYR A 197 11.13 9.40 2.15
C TYR A 197 12.56 8.89 2.29
N HIS A 198 13.11 9.05 3.49
CA HIS A 198 14.43 8.53 3.82
C HIS A 198 14.56 7.04 3.49
N GLY A 199 15.63 6.69 2.77
CA GLY A 199 15.90 5.33 2.32
C GLY A 199 15.42 5.02 0.89
N THR A 200 14.56 5.87 0.30
CA THR A 200 14.19 5.71 -1.11
C THR A 200 15.35 6.02 -2.05
N GLN A 201 15.48 5.19 -3.07
CA GLN A 201 16.50 5.22 -4.08
C GLN A 201 15.90 5.73 -5.39
N GLN A 202 16.71 6.41 -6.19
CA GLN A 202 16.34 6.72 -7.56
C GLN A 202 16.22 5.42 -8.36
N ILE A 203 15.08 5.20 -9.00
CA ILE A 203 14.87 4.04 -9.87
C ILE A 203 15.43 4.38 -11.25
N ASN A 204 16.26 3.49 -11.80
CA ASN A 204 16.77 3.67 -13.16
C ASN A 204 15.61 3.64 -14.17
N GLN A 205 15.61 4.57 -15.13
CA GLN A 205 14.60 4.67 -16.18
C GLN A 205 14.32 3.34 -16.91
N ALA A 206 15.36 2.55 -17.18
CA ALA A 206 15.20 1.24 -17.81
C ALA A 206 14.42 0.23 -16.94
N GLN A 207 14.39 0.42 -15.61
CA GLN A 207 13.52 -0.36 -14.72
C GLN A 207 12.09 0.16 -14.76
N MET A 208 11.91 1.49 -14.79
CA MET A 208 10.59 2.11 -14.89
C MET A 208 9.86 1.70 -16.17
N ASP A 209 10.55 1.66 -17.31
CA ASP A 209 9.96 1.27 -18.60
C ASP A 209 9.47 -0.19 -18.63
N ARG A 210 9.92 -1.04 -17.70
CA ARG A 210 9.44 -2.43 -17.58
C ARG A 210 8.14 -2.55 -16.78
N TRP A 211 7.75 -1.50 -16.05
CA TRP A 211 6.42 -1.40 -15.47
C TRP A 211 5.44 -0.98 -16.58
N SER A 212 4.59 -1.92 -17.00
CA SER A 212 3.68 -1.72 -18.13
C SER A 212 2.65 -0.62 -17.86
N ILE A 213 2.28 -0.42 -16.60
CA ILE A 213 1.34 0.60 -16.16
C ILE A 213 1.91 1.22 -14.88
N VAL A 214 1.98 2.54 -14.87
CA VAL A 214 2.24 3.34 -13.66
C VAL A 214 0.99 4.18 -13.41
N THR A 215 0.41 4.05 -12.23
CA THR A 215 -0.75 4.84 -11.79
C THR A 215 -0.42 5.55 -10.49
N THR A 216 -1.14 6.63 -10.18
CA THR A 216 -0.88 7.45 -8.99
C THR A 216 -2.12 7.47 -8.12
N LEU A 217 -1.94 7.08 -6.86
CA LEU A 217 -2.95 7.18 -5.80
C LEU A 217 -2.47 8.19 -4.76
N ASN A 218 -2.87 9.44 -4.97
CA ASN A 218 -2.64 10.55 -4.05
C ASN A 218 -3.85 10.78 -3.14
N TYR A 219 -3.82 11.86 -2.35
CA TYR A 219 -4.94 12.28 -1.52
C TYR A 219 -6.21 12.42 -2.36
N LEU A 220 -7.30 11.90 -1.82
CA LEU A 220 -8.59 11.90 -2.50
C LEU A 220 -9.24 13.29 -2.41
N PRO A 221 -10.22 13.58 -3.27
CA PRO A 221 -11.06 14.76 -3.08
C PRO A 221 -11.64 14.77 -1.66
N HIS A 222 -11.77 15.97 -1.07
CA HIS A 222 -12.23 16.19 0.29
C HIS A 222 -13.43 15.31 0.67
N ASP A 223 -14.50 15.32 -0.13
CA ASP A 223 -15.72 14.58 0.18
C ASP A 223 -15.52 13.06 0.19
N ASN A 224 -14.65 12.54 -0.68
CA ASN A 224 -14.32 11.11 -0.70
C ASN A 224 -13.54 10.70 0.56
N GLU A 225 -12.61 11.55 1.02
CA GLU A 225 -11.88 11.29 2.26
C GLU A 225 -12.80 11.38 3.49
N VAL A 226 -13.77 12.31 3.50
CA VAL A 226 -14.80 12.38 4.54
C VAL A 226 -15.59 11.07 4.61
N GLU A 227 -16.03 10.51 3.48
CA GLU A 227 -16.72 9.22 3.46
C GLU A 227 -15.86 8.08 4.00
N ILE A 228 -14.56 8.06 3.64
CA ILE A 228 -13.63 7.04 4.15
C ILE A 228 -13.47 7.13 5.66
N VAL A 229 -13.30 8.34 6.20
CA VAL A 229 -13.17 8.55 7.64
C VAL A 229 -14.46 8.13 8.34
N LEU A 230 -15.64 8.50 7.82
CA LEU A 230 -16.94 8.11 8.40
C LEU A 230 -17.21 6.61 8.35
N ALA A 231 -16.73 5.93 7.30
CA ALA A 231 -16.82 4.47 7.19
C ALA A 231 -16.04 3.76 8.31
N LYS A 232 -14.90 4.32 8.71
CA LYS A 232 -14.05 3.76 9.79
C LYS A 232 -14.48 4.24 11.19
N ALA A 233 -14.78 5.53 11.32
CA ALA A 233 -15.18 6.18 12.56
C ALA A 233 -16.71 6.22 12.69
N LYS A 234 -17.32 5.05 12.95
CA LYS A 234 -18.78 4.87 12.97
C LYS A 234 -19.49 5.74 14.01
N HIS A 235 -18.81 6.16 15.08
CA HIS A 235 -19.32 7.09 16.10
C HIS A 235 -19.58 8.50 15.57
N PHE A 236 -18.97 8.90 14.46
CA PHE A 236 -19.24 10.18 13.78
C PHE A 236 -20.38 10.09 12.74
N GLN A 237 -21.10 8.97 12.66
CA GLN A 237 -22.25 8.86 11.77
C GLN A 237 -23.37 9.85 12.19
N GLY A 238 -23.78 10.72 11.26
CA GLY A 238 -24.79 11.75 11.50
C GLY A 238 -24.40 13.10 10.89
N ALA A 239 -25.32 14.05 10.85
CA ALA A 239 -25.07 15.36 10.26
C ALA A 239 -23.98 16.15 11.01
N GLU A 240 -24.00 16.10 12.34
CA GLU A 240 -23.02 16.78 13.20
C GLU A 240 -21.64 16.12 13.11
N GLY A 241 -21.56 14.80 13.27
CA GLY A 241 -20.30 14.07 13.15
C GLY A 241 -19.68 14.18 11.75
N ARG A 242 -20.48 14.16 10.68
CA ARG A 242 -20.02 14.47 9.32
C ARG A 242 -19.43 15.87 9.20
N ALA A 243 -20.05 16.88 9.81
CA ALA A 243 -19.52 18.24 9.82
C ALA A 243 -18.17 18.31 10.55
N THR A 244 -18.03 17.59 11.67
CA THR A 244 -16.76 17.46 12.41
C THR A 244 -15.69 16.80 11.53
N VAL A 245 -15.99 15.65 10.92
CA VAL A 245 -15.05 14.95 10.02
C VAL A 245 -14.66 15.83 8.83
N SER A 246 -15.60 16.58 8.25
CA SER A 246 -15.29 17.55 7.20
C SER A 246 -14.29 18.61 7.66
N LYS A 247 -14.42 19.13 8.90
CA LYS A 247 -13.40 20.05 9.46
C LYS A 247 -12.04 19.36 9.64
N MET A 248 -12.03 18.09 10.05
CA MET A 248 -10.79 17.31 10.20
C MET A 248 -10.06 17.14 8.86
N VAL A 249 -10.79 16.77 7.80
CA VAL A 249 -10.23 16.62 6.45
C VAL A 249 -9.77 17.97 5.91
N ARG A 250 -10.54 19.05 6.12
CA ARG A 250 -10.13 20.40 5.73
C ARG A 250 -8.83 20.84 6.41
N LEU A 251 -8.63 20.52 7.69
CA LEU A 251 -7.37 20.76 8.39
C LEU A 251 -6.24 19.97 7.73
N ALA A 252 -6.45 18.69 7.45
CA ALA A 252 -5.47 17.87 6.74
C ALA A 252 -5.09 18.48 5.38
N ASP A 253 -6.05 18.98 4.61
CA ASP A 253 -5.80 19.68 3.34
C ASP A 253 -4.93 20.93 3.52
N MET A 254 -5.14 21.70 4.59
CA MET A 254 -4.27 22.84 4.91
C MET A 254 -2.84 22.40 5.22
N THR A 255 -2.65 21.31 5.98
CA THR A 255 -1.30 20.78 6.25
C THR A 255 -0.61 20.28 4.98
N ARG A 256 -1.36 19.65 4.05
CA ARG A 256 -0.83 19.17 2.76
C ARG A 256 -0.40 20.33 1.86
N ASN A 257 -1.19 21.40 1.81
CA ASN A 257 -0.85 22.60 1.05
C ASN A 257 0.39 23.30 1.63
N ALA A 258 0.46 23.44 2.96
CA ALA A 258 1.62 24.01 3.64
C ALA A 258 2.88 23.17 3.40
N PHE A 259 2.77 21.84 3.41
CA PHE A 259 3.87 20.94 3.05
C PHE A 259 4.34 21.16 1.60
N ILE A 260 3.43 21.26 0.64
CA ILE A 260 3.77 21.51 -0.78
C ILE A 260 4.50 22.85 -0.96
N ASN A 261 4.15 23.85 -0.15
CA ASN A 261 4.78 25.16 -0.18
C ASN A 261 6.13 25.21 0.58
N GLY A 262 6.48 24.17 1.33
CA GLY A 262 7.67 24.11 2.18
C GLY A 262 7.53 24.77 3.54
N ASP A 263 6.30 25.11 3.96
CA ASP A 263 6.00 25.72 5.27
C ASP A 263 5.90 24.68 6.40
N LEU A 264 5.61 23.42 6.05
CA LEU A 264 5.60 22.29 6.97
C LEU A 264 6.50 21.17 6.45
N SER A 265 7.18 20.49 7.37
CA SER A 265 7.93 19.27 7.11
C SER A 265 7.07 18.01 7.26
N THR A 266 5.96 18.09 7.99
CA THR A 266 5.10 16.95 8.33
C THR A 266 3.69 17.10 7.72
N VAL A 267 3.15 16.03 7.14
CA VAL A 267 1.87 16.06 6.42
C VAL A 267 0.86 15.07 7.00
N MET A 268 -0.43 15.45 6.99
CA MET A 268 -1.52 14.55 7.40
C MET A 268 -1.99 13.66 6.25
N SER A 269 -1.75 12.36 6.39
CA SER A 269 -2.35 11.34 5.52
C SER A 269 -3.79 10.99 5.92
N PRO A 270 -4.60 10.38 5.04
CA PRO A 270 -5.93 9.86 5.42
C PRO A 270 -5.88 8.91 6.61
N ARG A 271 -4.82 8.10 6.72
CA ARG A 271 -4.57 7.28 7.92
C ARG A 271 -4.49 8.12 9.19
N THR A 272 -3.78 9.25 9.15
CA THR A 272 -3.66 10.18 10.28
C THR A 272 -5.03 10.75 10.67
N VAL A 273 -5.88 11.09 9.70
CA VAL A 273 -7.23 11.61 9.96
C VAL A 273 -8.13 10.54 10.58
N ILE A 274 -8.07 9.30 10.09
CA ILE A 274 -8.80 8.16 10.68
C ILE A 274 -8.36 7.94 12.13
N THR A 275 -7.04 7.86 12.39
CA THR A 275 -6.51 7.71 13.76
C THR A 275 -6.92 8.87 14.66
N TRP A 276 -6.97 10.10 14.13
CA TRP A 276 -7.47 11.24 14.90
C TRP A 276 -8.95 11.06 15.25
N ALA A 277 -9.78 10.56 14.32
CA ALA A 277 -11.19 10.33 14.56
C ALA A 277 -11.43 9.23 15.62
N GLU A 278 -10.67 8.14 15.55
CA GLU A 278 -10.69 7.06 16.55
C GLU A 278 -10.23 7.56 17.93
N ASN A 279 -9.14 8.34 17.99
CA ASN A 279 -8.67 8.93 19.24
C ASN A 279 -9.67 9.91 19.84
N ALA A 280 -10.43 10.65 19.01
CA ALA A 280 -11.48 11.54 19.50
C ALA A 280 -12.61 10.76 20.19
N GLU A 281 -12.89 9.51 19.78
CA GLU A 281 -13.81 8.61 20.50
C GLU A 281 -13.25 8.23 21.86
N ILE A 282 -11.98 7.83 21.89
CA ILE A 282 -11.30 7.33 23.10
C ILE A 282 -11.25 8.42 24.17
N PHE A 283 -10.89 9.64 23.79
CA PHE A 283 -10.69 10.74 24.74
C PHE A 283 -11.93 11.61 24.96
N GLY A 284 -12.95 11.51 24.09
CA GLY A 284 -14.12 12.38 24.13
C GLY A 284 -13.82 13.85 23.83
N ASP A 285 -12.65 14.15 23.26
CA ASP A 285 -12.16 15.51 22.96
C ASP A 285 -11.40 15.51 21.64
N VAL A 286 -11.93 16.24 20.65
CA VAL A 286 -11.37 16.33 19.29
C VAL A 286 -10.03 17.08 19.27
N GLY A 287 -9.89 18.15 20.06
CA GLY A 287 -8.67 18.98 20.09
C GLY A 287 -7.52 18.28 20.80
N PHE A 288 -7.81 17.65 21.94
CA PHE A 288 -6.84 16.82 22.64
C PHE A 288 -6.39 15.64 21.78
N ALA A 289 -7.33 14.96 21.10
CA ALA A 289 -7.01 13.88 20.18
C ALA A 289 -6.15 14.36 19.00
N PHE A 290 -6.40 15.56 18.46
CA PHE A 290 -5.60 16.16 17.39
C PHE A 290 -4.15 16.34 17.83
N ARG A 291 -3.96 16.91 19.03
CA ARG A 291 -2.65 17.18 19.61
C ARG A 291 -1.80 15.91 19.70
N LEU A 292 -2.38 14.85 20.27
CA LEU A 292 -1.70 13.56 20.43
C LEU A 292 -1.48 12.83 19.11
N THR A 293 -2.37 13.02 18.13
CA THR A 293 -2.29 12.30 16.85
C THR A 293 -1.29 12.94 15.90
N PHE A 294 -1.22 14.27 15.87
CA PHE A 294 -0.47 15.02 14.85
C PHE A 294 0.40 16.15 15.41
N LEU A 295 -0.16 17.09 16.19
CA LEU A 295 0.59 18.30 16.60
C LEU A 295 1.92 17.98 17.28
N ASN A 296 1.94 17.03 18.21
CA ASN A 296 3.15 16.64 18.94
C ASN A 296 4.24 16.00 18.05
N LYS A 297 3.93 15.67 16.80
CA LYS A 297 4.90 15.14 15.82
C LYS A 297 5.48 16.23 14.92
N CYS A 298 4.89 17.43 14.92
CA CYS A 298 5.40 18.58 14.18
C CYS A 298 6.60 19.20 14.91
N ASP A 299 7.49 19.82 14.15
CA ASP A 299 8.57 20.63 14.71
C ASP A 299 8.00 21.76 15.59
N ASP A 300 8.67 22.07 16.70
CA ASP A 300 8.21 23.09 17.65
C ASP A 300 8.00 24.46 16.98
N THR A 301 8.78 24.78 15.95
CA THR A 301 8.65 26.02 15.17
C THR A 301 7.42 26.02 14.24
N GLU A 302 6.93 24.84 13.86
CA GLU A 302 5.77 24.64 12.99
C GLU A 302 4.44 24.53 13.76
N GLN A 303 4.49 24.13 15.04
CA GLN A 303 3.28 23.90 15.86
C GLN A 303 2.36 25.12 15.96
N GLY A 304 2.91 26.34 15.92
CA GLY A 304 2.12 27.57 15.88
C GLY A 304 1.23 27.67 14.64
N LEU A 305 1.79 27.38 13.46
CA LEU A 305 1.05 27.37 12.19
C LEU A 305 -0.03 26.28 12.18
N VAL A 306 0.30 25.09 12.66
CA VAL A 306 -0.66 23.97 12.74
C VAL A 306 -1.80 24.27 13.73
N SER A 307 -1.50 24.95 14.84
CA SER A 307 -2.52 25.41 15.79
C SER A 307 -3.44 26.46 15.16
N GLU A 308 -2.90 27.36 14.34
CA GLU A 308 -3.71 28.31 13.57
C GLU A 308 -4.64 27.60 12.58
N PHE A 309 -4.17 26.54 11.90
CA PHE A 309 -5.03 25.74 11.02
C PHE A 309 -6.18 25.08 11.78
N TYR A 310 -5.92 24.57 12.99
CA TYR A 310 -6.95 24.04 13.86
C TYR A 310 -7.98 25.11 14.22
N GLN A 311 -7.53 26.27 14.71
CA GLN A 311 -8.41 27.39 15.07
C GLN A 311 -9.27 27.85 13.88
N ARG A 312 -8.69 27.95 12.67
CA ARG A 312 -9.42 28.31 11.44
C ARG A 312 -10.50 27.30 11.05
N CYS A 313 -10.30 26.01 11.34
CA CYS A 313 -11.26 24.95 10.99
C CYS A 313 -12.34 24.74 12.06
N PHE A 314 -11.95 24.79 13.34
CA PHE A 314 -12.82 24.44 14.46
C PHE A 314 -13.42 25.66 15.17
N GLY A 315 -12.78 26.83 15.10
CA GLY A 315 -13.20 28.05 15.79
C GLY A 315 -12.79 28.10 17.26
N GLU A 316 -11.89 27.21 17.68
CA GLU A 316 -11.47 27.02 19.07
C GLU A 316 -9.95 26.84 19.15
N ASP A 317 -9.34 27.27 20.25
CA ASP A 317 -7.91 27.06 20.49
C ASP A 317 -7.64 25.66 21.02
N LEU A 318 -6.45 25.12 20.70
CA LEU A 318 -6.05 23.81 21.21
C LEU A 318 -5.78 23.86 22.72
N PRO A 319 -6.27 22.88 23.50
CA PRO A 319 -5.97 22.78 24.92
C PRO A 319 -4.46 22.62 25.14
N GLU A 320 -3.89 23.53 25.94
CA GLU A 320 -2.46 23.61 26.29
C GLU A 320 -1.50 23.59 25.08
N SER A 321 -1.82 24.31 24.00
CA SER A 321 -0.81 24.60 22.96
C SER A 321 0.37 25.36 23.58
N VAL A 322 1.60 25.18 23.09
CA VAL A 322 2.79 25.93 23.59
C VAL A 322 2.55 27.45 23.53
N VAL A 323 1.67 27.90 22.62
CA VAL A 323 1.19 29.28 22.52
C VAL A 323 0.46 29.75 23.79
N ASN A 324 -0.34 28.87 24.42
CA ASN A 324 -1.04 29.17 25.67
C ASN A 324 -0.12 29.17 26.90
N VAL A 325 1.00 28.41 26.87
CA VAL A 325 1.99 28.39 27.96
C VAL A 325 2.90 29.62 27.93
N VAL A 326 3.18 30.17 26.75
CA VAL A 326 3.99 31.41 26.62
C VAL A 326 3.18 32.67 26.99
N MET A 327 1.84 32.59 27.02
CA MET A 327 0.95 33.70 27.41
C MET A 327 0.38 33.59 28.83
N SER A 328 0.76 32.57 29.61
CA SER A 328 0.37 32.38 31.02
C SER A 328 1.53 32.64 31.98
#